data_AF-K1PSK1-F1
#
_entry.id   AF-K1PSK1-F1
#
_cell.length_a   1.000
_cell.length_b   1.000
_cell.length_c   1.000
_cell.angle_alpha   90.00
_cell.angle_beta   90.00
_cell.angle_gamma   90.00
#
_symmetry.space_group_name_H-M   'P 1'
#
loop_
_entity.id
_entity.type
_entity.pdbx_description
1 polymer ?
#
loop_
_entity_poly.entity_id
_entity_poly.type
_entity_poly.pdbx_seq_one_letter_code
_entity_poly.pdbx_strand_id
1 'polypeptide(L)'
;MTVFAVKVAFRLVFRQLWNELSGKSCTCIMNSVGIGSKADHEDEALFVGDDRCCPICYDRNRSIAFQCGHTFCSQCSDQLTDCPNCRVKVTQRLRLFS
;
A
#
# COMPACT_ATOMS: atom_id res chain seq x y z
N MET A 1 -5.42 42.80 20.48
CA MET A 1 -6.39 41.68 20.39
C MET A 1 -6.71 41.24 18.95
N THR A 2 -6.03 41.76 17.91
CA THR A 2 -6.33 41.43 16.49
C THR A 2 -5.19 40.75 15.71
N VAL A 3 -4.02 40.51 16.31
CA VAL A 3 -2.86 39.89 15.63
C VAL A 3 -2.72 38.38 15.85
N PHE A 4 -3.49 37.78 16.77
CA PHE A 4 -3.45 36.33 17.02
C PHE A 4 -4.36 35.51 16.08
N ALA A 5 -5.43 36.09 15.53
CA ALA A 5 -6.40 35.36 14.70
C ALA A 5 -5.89 35.08 13.27
N VAL A 6 -5.06 35.96 12.70
CA VAL A 6 -4.55 35.81 11.32
C VAL A 6 -3.44 34.75 11.21
N LYS A 7 -2.76 34.45 12.32
CA LYS A 7 -1.66 33.46 12.36
C LYS A 7 -2.15 32.03 12.62
N VAL A 8 -3.40 31.85 13.04
CA VAL A 8 -4.04 30.53 13.22
C VAL A 8 -4.70 30.06 11.91
N ALA A 9 -5.28 30.97 11.13
CA ALA A 9 -5.94 30.62 9.87
C ALA A 9 -4.98 30.11 8.77
N PHE A 10 -3.71 30.56 8.77
CA PHE A 10 -2.72 30.10 7.81
C PHE A 10 -2.16 28.69 8.11
N ARG A 11 -2.30 28.20 9.34
CA ARG A 11 -1.82 26.87 9.77
C ARG A 11 -2.77 25.72 9.43
N LEU A 12 -4.04 26.00 9.16
CA LEU A 12 -5.02 24.95 8.84
C LEU A 12 -5.09 24.67 7.33
N VAL A 13 -5.04 25.72 6.50
CA VAL A 13 -5.05 25.56 5.03
C VAL A 13 -3.77 24.87 4.53
N PHE A 14 -2.62 25.20 5.09
CA PHE A 14 -1.35 24.56 4.70
C PHE A 14 -1.22 23.12 5.19
N ARG A 15 -1.92 22.76 6.27
CA ARG A 15 -1.96 21.37 6.79
C ARG A 15 -2.92 20.49 5.98
N GLN A 16 -3.96 21.06 5.39
CA GLN A 16 -4.87 20.33 4.50
C GLN A 16 -4.26 20.12 3.10
N LEU A 17 -3.58 21.12 2.53
CA LEU A 17 -2.88 20.99 1.25
C LEU A 17 -1.60 20.14 1.31
N TRP A 18 -0.87 20.13 2.44
CA TRP A 18 0.26 19.21 2.61
C TRP A 18 -0.23 17.75 2.73
N ASN A 19 -1.39 17.49 3.34
CA ASN A 19 -1.95 16.14 3.42
C ASN A 19 -2.38 15.58 2.04
N GLU A 20 -2.60 16.45 1.04
CA GLU A 20 -2.93 16.07 -0.35
C GLU A 20 -1.70 15.92 -1.26
N LEU A 21 -0.56 16.55 -0.91
CA LEU A 21 0.69 16.49 -1.68
C LEU A 21 1.78 15.60 -1.04
N SER A 22 1.71 15.29 0.26
CA SER A 22 2.58 14.31 0.92
C SER A 22 1.86 12.99 1.14
N GLY A 23 2.24 12.00 0.35
CA GLY A 23 2.16 10.61 0.78
C GLY A 23 0.77 10.00 0.67
N LYS A 24 0.53 9.39 -0.49
CA LYS A 24 0.01 8.01 -0.47
C LYS A 24 1.04 7.19 0.30
N SER A 25 1.01 7.31 1.63
CA SER A 25 1.93 6.61 2.53
C SER A 25 1.51 5.17 2.47
N CYS A 26 2.12 4.45 1.54
CA CYS A 26 1.95 3.04 1.33
C CYS A 26 2.10 2.33 2.68
N THR A 27 0.98 1.97 3.29
CA THR A 27 0.95 1.41 4.65
C THR A 27 1.68 0.07 4.72
N CYS A 28 1.88 -0.61 3.59
CA CYS A 28 2.67 -1.84 3.52
C CYS A 28 4.19 -1.60 3.53
N ILE A 29 4.70 -0.53 2.90
CA ILE A 29 6.17 -0.24 2.86
C ILE A 29 6.73 0.09 4.25
N MET A 30 5.94 0.73 5.13
CA MET A 30 6.46 1.14 6.44
C MET A 30 6.55 0.01 7.47
N ASN A 31 5.99 -1.17 7.18
CA ASN A 31 5.89 -2.29 8.14
C ASN A 31 6.80 -3.48 7.80
N SER A 32 7.67 -3.34 6.80
CA SER A 32 8.53 -4.41 6.26
C SER A 32 10.01 -4.29 6.62
N VAL A 33 10.40 -3.44 7.60
CA VAL A 33 11.69 -3.61 8.30
C VAL A 33 11.59 -4.85 9.21
N GLY A 34 11.53 -6.01 8.59
CA GLY A 34 11.56 -7.34 9.21
C GLY A 34 12.88 -8.01 8.85
N ILE A 35 13.76 -8.12 9.82
CA ILE A 35 15.03 -8.84 9.75
C ILE A 35 14.73 -10.30 9.38
N GLY A 36 15.24 -10.77 8.25
CA GLY A 36 15.03 -12.12 7.74
C GLY A 36 16.22 -12.60 6.90
N SER A 37 17.14 -13.27 7.59
CA SER A 37 18.41 -13.86 7.16
C SER A 37 18.39 -14.63 5.83
N LYS A 38 19.28 -14.31 4.89
CA LYS A 38 20.41 -15.16 4.43
C LYS A 38 21.32 -14.46 3.39
N ALA A 39 22.60 -14.41 3.76
CA ALA A 39 23.83 -14.58 2.98
C ALA A 39 24.23 -13.57 1.86
N ASP A 40 25.24 -12.75 2.23
CA ASP A 40 26.43 -12.31 1.46
C ASP A 40 26.29 -11.82 0.00
N HIS A 41 26.11 -10.50 -0.20
CA HIS A 41 27.01 -9.58 -0.95
C HIS A 41 26.51 -8.12 -0.83
N GLU A 42 27.40 -7.15 -1.04
CA GLU A 42 27.36 -5.78 -0.49
C GLU A 42 26.76 -4.75 -1.48
N ASP A 43 26.08 -3.73 -0.93
CA ASP A 43 25.74 -2.43 -1.51
C ASP A 43 24.99 -2.36 -2.85
N GLU A 44 23.69 -2.67 -2.84
CA GLU A 44 22.74 -1.90 -3.65
C GLU A 44 21.42 -1.82 -2.89
N ALA A 45 20.91 -0.60 -2.68
CA ALA A 45 19.53 -0.36 -2.28
C ALA A 45 18.61 -0.76 -3.44
N LEU A 46 18.59 -2.06 -3.75
CA LEU A 46 17.66 -2.66 -4.68
C LEU A 46 16.30 -2.48 -4.04
N PHE A 47 15.42 -1.83 -4.78
CA PHE A 47 14.00 -1.79 -4.50
C PHE A 47 13.50 -3.24 -4.51
N VAL A 48 13.63 -3.94 -3.38
CA VAL A 48 12.95 -5.19 -3.11
C VAL A 48 11.50 -4.77 -3.05
N GLY A 49 10.85 -4.79 -4.21
CA GLY A 49 9.44 -4.49 -4.34
C GLY A 49 8.75 -5.31 -3.28
N ASP A 50 8.09 -4.62 -2.35
CA ASP A 50 7.60 -5.25 -1.14
C ASP A 50 6.72 -6.43 -1.54
N ASP A 51 7.27 -7.63 -1.35
CA ASP A 51 6.65 -8.90 -1.68
C ASP A 51 5.40 -9.12 -0.84
N ARG A 52 4.85 -8.12 -0.14
CA ARG A 52 3.59 -8.17 0.58
C ARG A 52 2.59 -7.12 0.08
N CYS A 53 3.03 -6.12 -0.69
CA CYS A 53 2.14 -5.12 -1.26
C CYS A 53 1.32 -5.68 -2.43
N CYS A 54 0.13 -5.11 -2.63
CA CYS A 54 -0.74 -5.41 -3.75
C CYS A 54 -0.13 -4.86 -5.05
N PRO A 55 0.03 -5.67 -6.11
CA PRO A 55 0.68 -5.25 -7.36
C PRO A 55 -0.18 -4.30 -8.22
N ILE A 56 -1.40 -3.97 -7.77
CA ILE A 56 -2.32 -3.08 -8.49
C ILE A 56 -2.23 -1.67 -7.93
N CYS A 57 -2.41 -1.53 -6.61
CA CYS A 57 -2.42 -0.21 -5.98
C CYS A 57 -1.08 0.18 -5.36
N TYR A 58 -0.16 -0.77 -5.13
CA TYR A 58 1.12 -0.54 -4.45
C TYR A 58 0.99 0.30 -3.17
N ASP A 59 -0.12 0.11 -2.43
CA ASP A 59 -0.50 0.96 -1.28
C ASP A 59 -0.91 0.11 -0.06
N ARG A 60 -1.54 -1.03 -0.32
CA ARG A 60 -2.11 -1.93 0.68
C ARG A 60 -1.50 -3.32 0.58
N ASN A 61 -1.47 -4.01 1.72
CA ASN A 61 -1.01 -5.39 1.80
C ASN A 61 -1.97 -6.35 1.08
N ARG A 62 -1.45 -7.47 0.59
CA ARG A 62 -2.26 -8.54 0.01
C ARG A 62 -3.02 -9.25 1.13
N SER A 63 -4.33 -9.29 1.00
CA SER A 63 -5.25 -9.82 2.01
C SER A 63 -6.30 -10.76 1.43
N ILE A 64 -6.39 -10.86 0.10
CA ILE A 64 -7.32 -11.70 -0.63
C ILE A 64 -6.54 -12.60 -1.58
N ALA A 65 -6.83 -13.89 -1.57
CA ALA A 65 -6.43 -14.84 -2.60
C ALA A 65 -7.63 -15.16 -3.49
N PHE A 66 -7.42 -15.17 -4.81
CA PHE A 66 -8.38 -15.75 -5.75
C PHE A 66 -8.24 -17.27 -5.78
N GLN A 67 -9.24 -17.98 -6.33
CA GLN A 67 -9.17 -19.43 -6.49
C GLN A 67 -8.03 -19.92 -7.38
N CYS A 68 -7.43 -19.04 -8.19
CA CYS A 68 -6.25 -19.32 -8.99
C CYS A 68 -4.93 -19.17 -8.21
N GLY A 69 -4.97 -18.80 -6.93
CA GLY A 69 -3.79 -18.65 -6.05
C GLY A 69 -3.15 -17.26 -6.04
N HIS A 70 -3.49 -16.37 -6.98
CA HIS A 70 -2.95 -15.00 -6.98
C HIS A 70 -3.59 -14.13 -5.91
N THR A 71 -2.80 -13.24 -5.34
CA THR A 71 -3.19 -12.45 -4.16
C THR A 71 -3.21 -10.95 -4.44
N PHE A 72 -4.17 -10.24 -3.83
CA PHE A 72 -4.42 -8.80 -3.98
C PHE A 72 -4.93 -8.21 -2.66
N CYS A 73 -4.98 -6.88 -2.55
CA CYS A 73 -5.66 -6.24 -1.41
C CYS A 73 -7.20 -6.34 -1.59
N SER A 74 -7.95 -6.25 -0.50
CA SER A 74 -9.42 -6.31 -0.50
C SER A 74 -10.06 -5.36 -1.52
N GLN A 75 -9.71 -4.07 -1.47
CA GLN A 75 -10.29 -3.04 -2.33
C GLN A 75 -10.04 -3.26 -3.82
N CYS A 76 -8.86 -3.75 -4.20
CA CYS A 76 -8.58 -4.05 -5.61
C CYS A 76 -9.26 -5.34 -6.04
N SER A 77 -9.36 -6.34 -5.15
CA SER A 77 -9.98 -7.62 -5.45
C SER A 77 -11.48 -7.54 -5.73
N ASP A 78 -12.17 -6.55 -5.15
CA ASP A 78 -13.62 -6.35 -5.32
C ASP A 78 -13.98 -5.80 -6.70
N GLN A 79 -13.05 -5.05 -7.34
CA GLN A 79 -13.24 -4.46 -8.66
C GLN A 79 -12.87 -5.41 -9.80
N LEU A 80 -12.30 -6.57 -9.49
CA LEU A 80 -11.80 -7.52 -10.48
C LEU A 80 -12.80 -8.64 -10.72
N THR A 81 -13.21 -8.82 -11.98
CA THR A 81 -13.95 -9.99 -12.47
C THR A 81 -13.04 -11.12 -12.91
N ASP A 82 -11.83 -10.79 -13.35
CA ASP A 82 -10.83 -11.70 -13.87
C ASP A 82 -9.49 -11.45 -13.18
N CYS A 83 -8.72 -12.50 -12.96
CA CYS A 83 -7.40 -12.36 -12.36
C CYS A 83 -6.45 -11.64 -13.33
N PRO A 84 -5.81 -10.52 -12.97
CA PRO A 84 -4.91 -9.80 -13.88
C PRO A 84 -3.63 -10.57 -14.20
N ASN A 85 -3.22 -11.52 -13.35
CA ASN A 85 -2.00 -12.32 -13.57
C ASN A 85 -2.22 -13.51 -14.52
N CYS A 86 -3.36 -14.22 -14.40
CA CYS A 86 -3.61 -15.44 -15.18
C CYS A 86 -4.89 -15.42 -16.03
N ARG A 87 -5.64 -14.30 -16.03
CA ARG A 87 -6.85 -14.08 -16.83
C ARG A 87 -7.99 -15.08 -16.59
N VAL A 88 -7.98 -15.79 -15.47
CA VAL A 88 -9.05 -16.68 -15.04
C VAL A 88 -10.16 -15.87 -14.36
N LYS A 89 -11.43 -16.13 -14.70
CA LYS A 89 -12.62 -15.53 -14.06
C LYS A 89 -12.61 -15.78 -12.56
N VAL A 90 -12.75 -14.76 -11.74
CA VAL A 90 -12.79 -14.84 -10.27
C VAL A 90 -14.13 -15.39 -9.81
N THR A 91 -14.13 -16.59 -9.22
CA THR A 91 -15.33 -17.23 -8.66
C THR A 91 -15.32 -17.22 -7.14
N GLN A 92 -14.12 -17.21 -6.53
CA GLN A 92 -13.96 -17.25 -5.08
C GLN A 92 -12.89 -16.25 -4.63
N ARG A 93 -13.15 -15.60 -3.50
CA ARG A 93 -12.23 -14.67 -2.84
C ARG A 93 -12.03 -15.16 -1.40
N LEU A 94 -10.81 -15.61 -1.08
CA LEU A 94 -10.44 -16.09 0.24
C LEU A 94 -9.71 -14.99 0.99
N ARG A 95 -10.15 -14.67 2.21
CA ARG A 95 -9.42 -13.75 3.09
C ARG A 95 -8.22 -14.47 3.69
N LEU A 96 -7.04 -13.86 3.55
CA LEU A 96 -5.80 -14.32 4.17
C LEU A 96 -5.71 -13.72 5.57
N PHE A 97 -5.38 -14.55 6.55
CA PHE A 97 -5.10 -14.16 7.93
C PHE A 97 -3.63 -14.52 8.18
N SER A 98 -2.72 -13.55 7.99
CA SER A 98 -1.29 -13.69 8.27
C SER A 98 -0.84 -12.63 9.25
#